data_AF-A0A3N5P3M7-F1
#
_entry.id   AF-A0A3N5P3M7-F1
#
_cell.length_a   1.000
_cell.length_b   1.000
_cell.length_c   1.000
_cell.angle_alpha   90.00
_cell.angle_beta   90.00
_cell.angle_gamma   90.00
#
_symmetry.space_group_name_H-M   'P 1'
#
loop_
_entity.id
_entity.type
_entity.pdbx_description
1 polymer ?
#
loop_
_entity_poly.entity_id
_entity_poly.type
_entity_poly.pdbx_seq_one_letter_code
_entity_poly.pdbx_strand_id
1 'polypeptide(L)'
;EEIEAEINLRPFILESIVYGYEKESGEEIRAVIVPDYEAISKHSPKKHLGDKDIHKLIANEVKTVNQTLAAFKRIKSFTLTDEEFPKTSTRKIKRHIFKEFHVAKK
;
A
#
# COMPACT_ATOMS: atom_id res chain seq x y z
N GLU A 1 8.53 2.96 8.11
CA GLU A 1 7.61 3.19 9.24
C GLU A 1 6.81 4.48 9.13
N GLU A 2 7.43 5.67 9.06
CA GLU A 2 6.67 6.95 9.00
C GLU A 2 5.68 7.04 7.81
N ILE A 3 6.11 6.60 6.62
CA ILE A 3 5.25 6.59 5.41
C ILE A 3 4.09 5.61 5.55
N GLU A 4 4.34 4.42 6.10
CA GLU A 4 3.34 3.38 6.29
C GLU A 4 2.26 3.85 7.26
N ALA A 5 2.65 4.55 8.33
CA ALA A 5 1.71 5.16 9.27
C ALA A 5 0.83 6.23 8.59
N GLU A 6 1.41 7.12 7.78
CA GLU A 6 0.67 8.14 7.02
C GLU A 6 -0.35 7.55 6.04
N ILE A 7 -0.01 6.43 5.40
CA ILE A 7 -0.90 5.71 4.48
C ILE A 7 -1.99 4.98 5.28
N ASN A 8 -1.64 4.27 6.36
CA ASN A 8 -2.60 3.54 7.19
C ASN A 8 -3.59 4.45 7.93
N LEU A 9 -3.28 5.75 8.05
CA LEU A 9 -4.22 6.75 8.57
C LEU A 9 -5.31 7.15 7.56
N ARG A 10 -5.17 6.76 6.28
CA ARG A 10 -6.10 7.17 5.24
C ARG A 10 -7.39 6.34 5.29
N PRO A 11 -8.54 6.95 4.98
CA PRO A 11 -9.76 6.18 4.80
C PRO A 11 -9.56 5.18 3.65
N PHE A 12 -10.19 4.01 3.76
CA PHE A 12 -10.16 2.94 2.75
C PHE A 12 -8.88 2.11 2.70
N ILE A 13 -7.91 2.36 3.59
CA ILE A 13 -6.70 1.55 3.69
C ILE A 13 -6.74 0.74 4.97
N LEU A 14 -6.66 -0.58 4.84
CA LEU A 14 -6.61 -1.49 5.98
C LEU A 14 -5.16 -1.58 6.49
N GLU A 15 -4.24 -1.93 5.60
CA GLU A 15 -2.82 -2.06 5.90
C GLU A 15 -1.97 -1.64 4.68
N SER A 16 -0.76 -1.19 4.91
CA SER A 16 0.19 -0.85 3.86
C SER A 16 1.61 -1.16 4.28
N ILE A 17 2.43 -1.50 3.30
CA ILE A 17 3.85 -1.81 3.45
C ILE A 17 4.62 -1.07 2.38
N VAL A 18 5.68 -0.38 2.80
CA VAL A 18 6.55 0.38 1.90
C VAL A 18 7.91 -0.30 1.83
N TYR A 19 8.42 -0.51 0.62
CA TYR A 19 9.69 -1.15 0.36
C TYR A 19 10.48 -0.43 -0.72
N GLY A 20 11.80 -0.42 -0.59
CA GLY A 20 12.71 0.01 -1.64
C GLY A 20 12.83 -1.08 -2.69
N TYR A 21 12.64 -0.71 -3.95
CA TYR A 21 12.88 -1.56 -5.10
C TYR A 21 14.13 -1.04 -5.82
N GLU A 22 15.21 -1.81 -5.76
CA GLU A 22 16.43 -1.53 -6.52
C GLU A 22 16.20 -1.88 -7.99
N LYS A 23 16.39 -0.89 -8.87
CA LYS A 23 16.47 -1.08 -10.32
C LYS A 23 17.85 -0.65 -10.81
N GLU A 24 18.17 -1.03 -12.05
CA GLU A 24 19.44 -0.67 -12.69
C GLU A 24 19.70 0.85 -12.73
N SER A 25 18.65 1.68 -12.72
CA SER A 25 18.73 3.16 -12.68
C SER A 25 18.59 3.78 -11.27
N GLY A 26 18.71 3.00 -10.20
CA GLY A 26 18.67 3.48 -8.80
C GLY A 26 17.59 2.83 -7.94
N GLU A 27 17.41 3.33 -6.72
CA GLU A 27 16.36 2.84 -5.81
C GLU A 27 15.05 3.60 -6.02
N GLU A 28 13.93 2.89 -6.14
CA GLU A 28 12.60 3.49 -6.15
C GLU A 28 11.73 2.95 -5.01
N ILE A 29 10.99 3.84 -4.36
CA ILE A 29 10.05 3.46 -3.28
C ILE A 29 8.77 2.91 -3.90
N ARG A 30 8.38 1.70 -3.51
CA ARG A 30 7.11 1.07 -3.85
C ARG A 30 6.29 0.75 -2.61
N ALA A 31 4.98 0.65 -2.78
CA ALA A 31 4.06 0.29 -1.69
C ALA A 31 3.14 -0.86 -2.09
N VAL A 32 2.87 -1.76 -1.14
CA VAL A 32 1.76 -2.71 -1.24
C VAL A 32 0.68 -2.24 -0.28
N ILE A 33 -0.54 -2.13 -0.76
CA ILE A 33 -1.67 -1.59 0.01
C ILE A 33 -2.79 -2.62 0.01
N VAL A 34 -3.31 -2.90 1.19
CA VAL A 34 -4.52 -3.70 1.41
C VAL A 34 -5.68 -2.73 1.54
N PRO A 35 -6.58 -2.66 0.55
CA PRO A 35 -7.76 -1.81 0.64
C PRO A 35 -8.74 -2.36 1.69
N ASP A 36 -9.36 -1.46 2.44
CA ASP A 36 -10.42 -1.79 3.39
C ASP A 36 -11.76 -1.85 2.66
N TYR A 37 -12.12 -3.03 2.17
CA TYR A 37 -13.38 -3.27 1.47
C TYR A 37 -14.61 -2.98 2.34
N GLU A 38 -14.52 -3.16 3.67
CA GLU A 38 -15.63 -2.81 4.57
C GLU A 38 -15.85 -1.30 4.62
N ALA A 39 -14.78 -0.52 4.79
CA ALA A 39 -14.85 0.94 4.78
C ALA A 39 -15.30 1.47 3.41
N ILE A 40 -14.80 0.90 2.32
CA ILE A 40 -15.18 1.24 0.94
C ILE A 40 -16.67 0.96 0.70
N SER A 41 -17.14 -0.24 1.06
CA SER A 41 -18.54 -0.64 0.94
C SER A 41 -19.46 0.26 1.76
N LYS A 42 -19.05 0.61 2.99
CA LYS A 42 -19.80 1.52 3.88
C LYS A 42 -19.85 2.96 3.35
N HIS A 43 -18.80 3.41 2.67
CA HIS A 43 -18.75 4.73 2.05
C HIS A 43 -19.59 4.82 0.77
N SER A 44 -19.68 3.73 0.01
CA SER A 44 -20.48 3.66 -1.23
C SER A 44 -21.45 2.48 -1.25
N PRO A 45 -22.42 2.41 -0.32
CA PRO A 45 -23.33 1.26 -0.20
C PRO A 45 -24.28 1.11 -1.40
N LYS A 46 -24.39 2.16 -2.24
CA LYS A 46 -25.26 2.20 -3.42
C LYS A 46 -24.52 1.98 -4.75
N LYS A 47 -23.19 1.79 -4.72
CA LYS A 47 -22.37 1.59 -5.91
C LYS A 47 -21.51 0.36 -5.72
N HIS A 48 -21.60 -0.60 -6.64
CA HIS A 48 -20.59 -1.64 -6.76
C HIS A 48 -19.32 -0.96 -7.25
N LEU A 49 -18.38 -0.68 -6.33
CA LEU A 49 -17.07 -0.17 -6.69
C LEU A 49 -16.27 -1.35 -7.21
N GLY A 50 -15.93 -1.32 -8.50
CA GLY A 50 -15.04 -2.32 -9.08
C GLY A 50 -13.59 -2.05 -8.69
N ASP A 51 -12.70 -2.99 -8.99
CA ASP A 51 -11.27 -2.89 -8.70
C ASP A 51 -10.64 -1.58 -9.21
N LYS A 52 -11.12 -1.07 -10.35
CA LYS A 52 -10.68 0.20 -10.94
C LYS A 52 -11.05 1.40 -10.09
N ASP A 53 -12.25 1.42 -9.51
CA ASP A 53 -12.69 2.52 -8.65
C ASP A 53 -11.94 2.49 -7.32
N ILE A 54 -11.75 1.30 -6.75
CA ILE A 54 -10.95 1.09 -5.55
C ILE A 54 -9.52 1.54 -5.78
N HIS A 55 -8.89 1.10 -6.88
CA HIS A 55 -7.57 1.56 -7.27
C HIS A 55 -7.49 3.08 -7.40
N LYS A 56 -8.53 3.72 -7.91
CA LYS A 56 -8.57 5.19 -8.05
C LYS A 56 -8.72 5.91 -6.71
N LEU A 57 -9.50 5.36 -5.78
CA LEU A 57 -9.62 5.86 -4.41
C LEU A 57 -8.26 5.80 -3.70
N ILE A 58 -7.63 4.62 -3.71
CA ILE A 58 -6.32 4.42 -3.07
C ILE A 58 -5.25 5.27 -3.75
N ALA A 59 -5.24 5.37 -5.08
CA ALA A 59 -4.32 6.24 -5.81
C ALA A 59 -4.41 7.70 -5.35
N ASN A 60 -5.62 8.19 -5.06
CA ASN A 60 -5.83 9.55 -4.59
C ASN A 60 -5.27 9.76 -3.17
N GLU A 61 -5.46 8.78 -2.28
CA GLU A 61 -4.89 8.81 -0.95
C GLU A 61 -3.35 8.77 -0.98
N VAL A 62 -2.77 7.85 -1.77
CA VAL A 62 -1.31 7.76 -1.98
C VAL A 62 -0.76 9.06 -2.56
N LYS A 63 -1.47 9.71 -3.49
CA LYS A 63 -1.06 10.99 -4.06
C LYS A 63 -1.02 12.09 -2.99
N THR A 64 -2.00 12.09 -2.08
CA THR A 64 -2.07 13.03 -0.96
C THR A 64 -0.89 12.83 0.00
N VAL A 65 -0.57 11.59 0.35
CA VAL A 65 0.62 11.27 1.15
C VAL A 65 1.91 11.68 0.41
N ASN A 66 2.01 11.41 -0.90
CA ASN A 66 3.18 11.83 -1.69
C ASN A 66 3.40 13.36 -1.74
N GLN A 67 2.37 14.17 -1.48
CA GLN A 67 2.49 15.63 -1.38
C GLN A 67 3.11 16.06 -0.05
N THR A 68 2.88 15.31 1.03
CA THR A 68 3.49 15.56 2.35
C THR A 68 4.94 15.05 2.41
N LEU A 69 5.28 14.06 1.59
CA LEU A 69 6.62 13.47 1.52
C LEU A 69 7.61 14.25 0.65
N ALA A 70 8.88 14.24 1.09
CA ALA A 70 10.01 14.72 0.30
C ALA A 70 10.17 13.94 -1.01
N ALA A 71 10.69 14.57 -2.05
CA ALA A 71 10.73 14.02 -3.42
C ALA A 71 11.37 12.63 -3.53
N PHE A 72 12.38 12.34 -2.71
CA PHE A 72 13.10 11.06 -2.67
C PHE A 72 12.37 9.96 -1.88
N LYS A 73 11.39 10.32 -1.03
CA LYS A 73 10.55 9.37 -0.26
C LYS A 73 9.22 9.07 -0.95
N ARG A 74 8.95 9.68 -2.12
CA ARG A 74 7.68 9.52 -2.82
C ARG A 74 7.53 8.12 -3.38
N ILE A 75 6.37 7.53 -3.13
CA ILE A 75 5.96 6.24 -3.66
C ILE A 75 5.81 6.40 -5.18
N LYS A 76 6.65 5.69 -5.93
CA LYS A 76 6.64 5.72 -7.41
C LYS A 76 5.54 4.83 -7.97
N SER A 77 5.31 3.69 -7.35
CA SER A 77 4.30 2.71 -7.73
C SER A 77 3.72 2.04 -6.50
N PHE A 78 2.45 1.67 -6.57
CA PHE A 78 1.81 0.85 -5.56
C PHE A 78 1.03 -0.30 -6.19
N THR A 79 0.84 -1.35 -5.42
CA THR A 79 0.06 -2.54 -5.81
C THR A 79 -1.02 -2.76 -4.76
N LEU A 80 -2.24 -3.09 -5.21
CA LEU A 80 -3.30 -3.53 -4.31
C LEU A 80 -3.23 -5.04 -4.11
N THR A 81 -3.45 -5.50 -2.88
CA THR A 81 -3.55 -6.92 -2.57
C THR A 81 -4.71 -7.16 -1.60
N ASP A 82 -5.49 -8.20 -1.88
CA ASP A 82 -6.55 -8.70 -0.98
C ASP A 82 -5.99 -9.57 0.15
N GLU A 83 -4.75 -10.04 0.01
CA GLU A 83 -4.10 -10.83 1.04
C GLU A 83 -3.71 -9.94 2.23
N GLU A 84 -4.41 -10.11 3.34
CA GLU A 84 -3.93 -9.60 4.63
C GLU A 84 -2.53 -10.14 4.89
N PHE A 85 -1.59 -9.25 5.20
CA PHE A 85 -0.22 -9.64 5.44
C PHE A 85 -0.16 -10.67 6.58
N PRO A 86 0.60 -11.78 6.45
CA PRO A 86 0.61 -12.86 7.42
C PRO A 86 1.06 -12.34 8.79
N LYS A 87 0.07 -12.09 9.66
CA LYS A 87 0.28 -11.70 11.06
C LYS A 87 0.89 -12.89 11.77
N THR A 88 2.16 -12.79 12.16
CA THR A 88 2.70 -13.74 13.14
C THR A 88 2.06 -13.51 14.50
N SER A 89 1.99 -14.56 15.35
CA SER A 89 1.26 -14.61 16.63
C SER A 89 1.61 -13.50 17.67
N THR A 90 2.48 -12.55 17.33
CA THR A 90 2.85 -11.38 18.14
C THR A 90 2.37 -10.04 17.56
N ARG A 91 1.43 -10.01 16.60
CA ARG A 91 0.93 -8.78 15.94
C ARG A 91 2.04 -7.90 15.35
N LYS A 92 3.23 -8.47 15.10
CA LYS A 92 4.35 -7.81 14.43
C LYS A 92 4.41 -8.28 12.99
N ILE A 93 4.41 -7.34 12.06
CA ILE A 93 4.65 -7.58 10.63
C ILE A 93 6.09 -8.10 10.48
N LYS A 94 6.25 -9.35 10.02
CA LYS A 94 7.58 -9.91 9.72
C LYS A 94 8.12 -9.29 8.43
N ARG A 95 8.90 -8.23 8.55
CA ARG A 95 9.69 -7.66 7.44
C ARG A 95 10.59 -8.68 6.71
N HIS A 96 10.95 -9.79 7.35
CA HIS A 96 11.76 -10.85 6.73
C HIS A 96 11.07 -11.55 5.54
N ILE A 97 9.74 -11.54 5.45
CA ILE A 97 9.01 -12.17 4.33
C ILE A 97 9.08 -11.28 3.08
N PHE A 98 9.27 -9.97 3.24
CA PHE A 98 9.34 -9.02 2.11
C PHE A 98 10.68 -9.00 1.38
N LYS A 99 11.75 -9.55 1.99
CA LYS A 99 12.98 -9.82 1.23
C LYS A 99 12.75 -10.85 0.12
N GLU A 100 11.74 -11.72 0.23
CA GLU A 100 11.38 -12.68 -0.83
C GLU A 100 10.55 -12.07 -1.97
N PHE A 101 9.86 -10.94 -1.74
CA PHE A 101 9.25 -10.16 -2.84
C PHE A 101 10.30 -9.54 -3.78
N HIS A 102 11.57 -9.49 -3.36
CA HIS A 102 12.70 -9.12 -4.23
C HIS A 102 12.99 -10.20 -5.29
N VAL A 103 12.43 -11.41 -5.18
CA VAL A 103 12.78 -12.58 -6.02
C VAL A 103 11.60 -13.15 -6.82
N ALA A 104 10.40 -12.59 -6.70
CA ALA A 104 9.24 -13.07 -7.47
C ALA A 104 8.93 -12.19 -8.70
N LYS A 105 9.88 -12.10 -9.62
CA LYS A 105 9.58 -11.99 -11.05
C LYS A 105 10.47 -12.97 -11.80
N LYS A 106 9.91 -14.14 -12.08
CA LYS A 106 10.37 -15.00 -13.16
C LYS A 106 9.39 -14.89 -14.32
#